data_AF-A0A420HYU2-F1
#
_entry.id   AF-A0A420HYU2-F1
#
_cell.length_a   1.000
_cell.length_b   1.000
_cell.length_c   1.000
_cell.angle_alpha   90.00
_cell.angle_beta   90.00
_cell.angle_gamma   90.00
#
_symmetry.space_group_name_H-M   'P 1'
#
loop_
_entity.id
_entity.type
_entity.pdbx_description
1 polymer ?
#
loop_
_entity_poly.entity_id
_entity_poly.type
_entity_poly.pdbx_seq_one_letter_code
_entity_poly.pdbx_strand_id
1 'polypeptide(L)'
;MIVERLEEPSCPATLTIHLKSRIVSPITQSNNDSAALGCKESFDDEDAILWKEEKKVIKMKGSTHTKILDNFLEVTKAKSVLCSEKDLQEIQWLDRATENSLKEANIMKIHNEKRKRQEEMLSAAKGVTA
;
A
#
# COMPACT_ATOMS: atom_id res chain seq x y z
N MET A 1 6.84 -7.06 -1.88
CA MET A 1 6.99 -6.18 -0.70
C MET A 1 7.34 -7.07 0.49
N ILE A 2 8.39 -6.75 1.24
CA ILE A 2 8.84 -7.54 2.40
C ILE A 2 8.76 -6.64 3.63
N VAL A 3 8.30 -7.19 4.75
CA VAL A 3 8.23 -6.48 6.03
C VAL A 3 9.02 -7.27 7.06
N GLU A 4 10.04 -6.62 7.60
CA GLU A 4 10.81 -7.14 8.73
C GLU A 4 10.30 -6.46 10.00
N ARG A 5 9.94 -7.27 11.00
CA ARG A 5 9.47 -6.78 12.30
C ARG A 5 10.55 -7.07 13.32
N LEU A 6 10.95 -6.03 14.05
CA LEU A 6 11.92 -6.12 15.14
C LEU A 6 11.17 -5.98 16.46
N GLU A 7 11.59 -6.73 17.47
CA GLU A 7 10.96 -6.72 18.80
C GLU A 7 11.28 -5.44 19.59
N GLU A 8 12.45 -4.84 19.33
CA GLU A 8 12.89 -3.65 20.04
C GLU A 8 12.17 -2.38 19.56
N PRO A 9 11.52 -1.62 20.46
CA PRO A 9 10.77 -0.42 20.11
C PRO A 9 11.68 0.78 19.76
N SER A 10 12.97 0.69 20.09
CA SER A 10 14.00 1.68 19.75
C SER A 10 14.45 1.62 18.29
N CYS A 11 14.14 0.53 17.58
CA CYS A 11 14.60 0.33 16.21
C CYS A 11 14.09 1.42 15.25
N PRO A 12 14.89 1.77 14.23
CA PRO A 12 14.49 2.74 13.23
C PRO A 12 13.34 2.19 12.38
N ALA A 13 12.21 2.90 12.35
CA ALA A 13 11.12 2.60 11.42
C ALA A 13 11.44 3.19 10.04
N THR A 14 11.96 2.37 9.12
CA THR A 14 12.37 2.80 7.78
C THR A 14 11.74 1.95 6.68
N LEU A 15 11.28 2.59 5.61
CA LEU A 15 10.86 1.96 4.37
C LEU A 15 11.96 2.14 3.33
N THR A 16 12.43 1.04 2.75
CA THR A 16 13.44 1.05 1.69
C THR A 16 12.80 0.72 0.35
N ILE A 17 13.09 1.54 -0.66
CA ILE A 17 12.59 1.39 -2.02
C ILE A 17 13.80 1.17 -2.93
N HIS A 18 13.77 0.07 -3.68
CA HIS A 18 14.78 -0.25 -4.69
C HIS A 18 14.20 0.10 -6.06
N LEU A 19 14.73 1.16 -6.68
CA LEU A 19 14.36 1.59 -8.02
C LEU A 19 15.38 1.01 -9.00
N LYS A 20 14.91 0.27 -10.00
CA LYS A 20 15.76 -0.20 -11.10
C LYS A 20 15.42 0.60 -12.34
N SER A 21 16.40 1.29 -12.91
CA SER A 21 16.24 1.98 -14.19
C SER A 21 17.13 1.34 -15.26
N ARG A 22 16.55 1.15 -16.45
CA ARG A 22 17.28 0.75 -17.65
C ARG A 22 17.75 2.03 -18.34
N ILE A 23 19.06 2.18 -18.50
CA ILE A 23 19.63 3.21 -19.36
C ILE A 23 19.82 2.58 -20.74
N VAL A 24 19.16 3.11 -21.76
CA VAL A 24 19.51 2.82 -23.15
C VAL A 24 20.47 3.91 -23.56
N SER A 25 21.76 3.59 -23.72
CA SER A 25 22.72 4.52 -24.29
C SER A 25 22.28 4.82 -25.73
N PRO A 26 22.06 6.09 -26.12
CA PRO A 26 21.73 6.41 -27.51
C PRO A 26 22.93 6.06 -28.38
N ILE A 27 22.74 5.13 -29.32
CA ILE A 27 23.72 4.85 -30.37
C ILE A 27 23.94 6.15 -31.14
N THR A 28 25.10 6.78 -30.92
CA THR A 28 25.54 7.87 -31.78
C THR A 28 26.07 7.22 -33.05
N GLN A 29 25.21 7.05 -34.07
CA GLN A 29 25.68 6.71 -35.41
C GLN A 29 26.51 7.88 -35.93
N SER A 30 27.82 7.80 -35.73
CA SER A 30 28.80 8.64 -36.41
C SER A 30 28.83 8.23 -37.88
N ASN A 31 28.13 8.98 -38.72
CA ASN A 31 28.19 8.80 -40.17
C ASN A 31 29.55 9.33 -40.67
N ASN A 32 30.54 8.44 -40.77
CA ASN A 32 31.85 8.75 -41.34
C ASN A 32 31.95 8.12 -42.73
N ASP A 33 31.64 8.92 -43.76
CA ASP A 33 32.16 8.70 -45.10
C ASP A 33 33.66 9.02 -45.09
N SER A 34 34.53 8.01 -45.15
CA SER A 34 35.82 8.05 -45.88
C SER A 34 36.66 6.79 -45.64
N ALA A 35 37.31 6.34 -46.71
CA ALA A 35 38.09 5.11 -46.84
C ALA A 35 39.36 5.04 -45.97
N ALA A 36 39.68 3.85 -45.45
CA ALA A 36 41.04 3.26 -45.39
C ALA A 36 41.05 1.88 -44.72
N LEU A 37 41.95 1.01 -45.21
CA LEU A 37 42.24 -0.35 -44.75
C LEU A 37 42.76 -0.42 -43.29
N GLY A 38 42.29 -1.44 -42.55
CA GLY A 38 43.11 -2.25 -41.65
C GLY A 38 43.06 -1.92 -40.15
N CYS A 39 42.42 -2.78 -39.35
CA CYS A 39 42.99 -3.44 -38.16
C CYS A 39 41.93 -4.38 -37.56
N LYS A 40 42.35 -5.55 -37.08
CA LYS A 40 41.53 -6.47 -36.28
C LYS A 40 41.11 -5.77 -34.99
N GLU A 41 39.82 -5.83 -34.68
CA GLU A 41 39.31 -6.00 -33.33
C GLU A 41 37.89 -6.55 -33.45
N SER A 42 37.65 -7.68 -32.79
CA SER A 42 36.35 -8.33 -32.69
C SER A 42 35.42 -7.45 -31.87
N PHE A 43 34.41 -6.88 -32.51
CA PHE A 43 33.28 -6.30 -31.80
C PHE A 43 32.38 -7.43 -31.31
N ASP A 44 32.62 -7.89 -30.09
CA ASP A 44 31.54 -8.48 -29.29
C ASP A 44 30.61 -7.31 -28.92
N ASP A 45 29.61 -7.04 -29.76
CA ASP A 45 28.53 -6.11 -29.47
C ASP A 45 27.51 -6.83 -28.56
N GLU A 46 28.01 -7.21 -27.38
CA GLU A 46 27.16 -7.51 -26.23
C GLU A 46 26.57 -6.17 -25.79
N ASP A 47 25.30 -5.95 -26.15
CA ASP A 47 24.43 -4.90 -25.61
C ASP A 47 24.50 -4.91 -24.07
N ALA A 48 25.50 -4.24 -23.50
CA ALA A 48 25.70 -4.17 -22.06
C ALA A 48 24.64 -3.24 -21.48
N ILE A 49 23.46 -3.80 -21.20
CA ILE A 49 22.38 -3.14 -20.48
C ILE A 49 22.90 -2.90 -19.05
N LEU A 50 23.45 -1.70 -18.81
CA LEU A 50 23.82 -1.26 -17.48
C LEU A 50 22.56 -0.88 -16.70
N TRP A 51 22.15 -1.77 -15.81
CA TRP A 51 21.08 -1.51 -14.85
C TRP A 51 21.62 -0.63 -13.72
N LYS A 52 21.05 0.57 -13.54
CA LYS A 52 21.35 1.38 -12.37
C LYS A 52 20.32 1.07 -11.29
N GLU A 53 20.79 0.55 -10.16
CA GLU A 53 19.96 0.37 -8.97
C GLU A 53 20.10 1.60 -8.07
N GLU A 54 18.99 2.28 -7.80
CA GLU A 54 18.92 3.41 -6.87
C GLU A 54 18.13 2.99 -5.63
N LYS A 55 18.75 3.14 -4.45
CA LYS A 55 18.12 2.85 -3.16
C LYS A 55 17.64 4.16 -2.53
N LYS A 56 16.34 4.24 -2.24
CA LYS A 56 15.73 5.35 -1.48
C LYS A 56 15.25 4.85 -0.13
N VAL A 57 15.46 5.64 0.92
CA VAL A 57 15.07 5.30 2.29
C VAL A 57 14.15 6.38 2.83
N ILE A 58 12.95 5.99 3.25
CA ILE A 58 11.95 6.85 3.88
C ILE A 58 11.94 6.55 5.38
N LYS A 59 12.18 7.56 6.21
CA LYS A 59 12.05 7.46 7.68
C LYS A 59 10.59 7.67 8.06
N MET A 60 10.00 6.72 8.77
CA MET A 60 8.57 6.71 9.12
C MET A 60 8.29 7.16 10.56
N LYS A 61 9.31 7.13 11.44
CA LYS A 61 9.15 7.49 12.85
C LYS A 61 8.62 8.93 13.01
N GLY A 62 7.53 9.10 13.73
CA GLY A 62 6.91 10.42 13.98
C GLY A 62 6.07 10.97 12.84
N SER A 63 5.87 10.21 11.75
CA SER A 63 5.05 10.60 10.60
C SER A 63 3.70 9.88 10.60
N THR A 64 2.66 10.55 10.10
CA THR A 64 1.36 9.93 9.87
C THR A 64 1.40 9.06 8.61
N HIS A 65 0.50 8.07 8.54
CA HIS A 65 0.41 7.17 7.37
C HIS A 65 0.20 7.95 6.06
N THR A 66 -0.58 9.03 6.08
CA THR A 66 -0.78 9.93 4.92
C THR A 66 0.53 10.51 4.41
N LYS A 67 1.33 11.13 5.29
CA LYS A 67 2.63 11.71 4.91
C LYS A 67 3.63 10.68 4.41
N ILE A 68 3.60 9.47 4.96
CA ILE A 68 4.46 8.36 4.51
C ILE A 68 4.06 7.94 3.09
N LEU A 69 2.75 7.85 2.82
CA LEU A 69 2.21 7.52 1.50
C LEU A 69 2.55 8.59 0.47
N ASP A 70 2.39 9.87 0.82
CA ASP A 70 2.73 10.99 -0.08
C ASP A 70 4.21 10.95 -0.47
N ASN A 71 5.11 10.80 0.52
CA ASN A 71 6.56 10.68 0.28
C ASN A 71 6.88 9.44 -0.59
N PHE A 72 6.20 8.33 -0.36
CA PHE A 72 6.36 7.14 -1.19
C PHE A 72 5.95 7.40 -2.65
N LEU A 73 4.82 8.06 -2.90
CA LEU A 73 4.35 8.40 -4.24
C LEU A 73 5.29 9.39 -4.93
N GLU A 74 5.79 10.40 -4.21
CA GLU A 74 6.77 11.36 -4.72
C GLU A 74 8.09 10.68 -5.13
N VAL A 75 8.59 9.77 -4.29
CA VAL A 75 9.85 9.05 -4.55
C VAL A 75 9.71 8.08 -5.72
N THR A 76 8.59 7.36 -5.79
CA THR A 76 8.36 6.36 -6.85
C THR A 76 7.87 6.97 -8.16
N LYS A 77 7.31 8.19 -8.12
CA LYS A 77 6.66 8.86 -9.25
C LYS A 77 5.61 7.98 -9.95
N ALA A 78 4.98 7.08 -9.18
CA ALA A 78 3.98 6.18 -9.70
C ALA A 78 2.71 6.95 -10.09
N LYS A 79 2.10 6.58 -11.21
CA LYS A 79 0.81 7.15 -11.62
C LYS A 79 -0.32 6.48 -10.84
N SER A 80 -1.22 7.28 -10.27
CA SER A 80 -2.43 6.77 -9.62
C SER A 80 -3.37 6.17 -10.66
N VAL A 81 -3.94 5.00 -10.35
CA VAL A 81 -5.02 4.40 -11.14
C VAL A 81 -6.35 4.95 -10.64
N LEU A 82 -7.24 5.31 -11.56
CA LEU A 82 -8.59 5.75 -11.23
C LEU A 82 -9.48 4.53 -10.97
N CYS A 83 -10.34 4.61 -9.96
CA CYS A 83 -11.33 3.58 -9.67
C CYS A 83 -12.32 3.44 -10.83
N SER A 84 -12.74 2.22 -11.13
CA SER A 84 -13.80 1.95 -12.09
C SER A 84 -15.17 2.27 -11.49
N GLU A 85 -16.19 2.38 -12.34
CA GLU A 85 -17.57 2.60 -11.88
C GLU A 85 -18.07 1.46 -10.98
N LYS A 86 -17.65 0.22 -11.25
CA LYS A 86 -17.99 -0.94 -10.41
C LYS A 86 -17.40 -0.82 -9.02
N ASP A 87 -16.15 -0.37 -8.91
CA ASP A 87 -15.50 -0.17 -7.61
C ASP A 87 -16.22 0.91 -6.79
N LEU A 88 -16.68 1.98 -7.45
CA LEU A 88 -17.47 3.03 -6.79
C LEU A 88 -18.83 2.52 -6.30
N GLN A 89 -19.51 1.68 -7.09
CA GLN A 89 -20.77 1.06 -6.67
C GLN A 89 -20.58 0.13 -5.47
N GLU A 90 -19.49 -0.64 -5.46
CA GLU A 90 -19.13 -1.51 -4.33
C GLU A 90 -18.86 -0.71 -3.06
N ILE A 91 -18.08 0.37 -3.15
CA ILE A 91 -17.83 1.27 -2.00
C ILE A 91 -19.16 1.80 -1.44
N GLN A 92 -20.04 2.31 -2.30
CA GLN A 92 -21.35 2.79 -1.85
C GLN A 92 -22.22 1.70 -1.24
N TRP A 93 -22.13 0.47 -1.74
CA TRP A 93 -22.87 -0.65 -1.18
C TRP A 93 -22.35 -1.01 0.23
N LEU A 94 -21.03 -1.05 0.41
CA LEU A 94 -20.40 -1.27 1.71
C LEU A 94 -20.75 -0.18 2.72
N ASP A 95 -20.76 1.09 2.30
CA ASP A 95 -21.16 2.20 3.17
C ASP A 95 -22.61 2.04 3.65
N ARG A 96 -23.54 1.67 2.76
CA ARG A 96 -24.94 1.40 3.15
C ARG A 96 -25.06 0.17 4.05
N ALA A 97 -24.31 -0.88 3.76
CA ALA A 97 -24.33 -2.11 4.55
C ALA A 97 -23.82 -1.87 5.98
N THR A 98 -22.74 -1.09 6.13
CA THR A 98 -22.20 -0.73 7.45
C THR A 98 -23.16 0.18 8.23
N GLU A 99 -23.79 1.15 7.58
CA GLU A 99 -24.79 2.02 8.23
C GLU A 99 -26.00 1.21 8.72
N ASN A 100 -26.53 0.31 7.89
CA ASN A 100 -27.64 -0.55 8.27
C ASN A 100 -27.25 -1.50 9.41
N SER A 101 -26.06 -2.10 9.33
CA SER A 101 -25.54 -2.98 10.38
C SER A 101 -25.46 -2.27 11.74
N LEU A 102 -24.98 -1.03 11.77
CA LEU A 102 -24.92 -0.23 13.00
C LEU A 102 -26.30 0.07 13.58
N LYS A 103 -27.28 0.37 12.72
CA LYS A 103 -28.67 0.60 13.15
C LYS A 103 -29.28 -0.65 13.75
N GLU A 104 -29.13 -1.80 13.08
CA GLU A 104 -29.65 -3.08 13.55
C GLU A 104 -28.99 -3.52 14.86
N ALA A 105 -27.67 -3.38 14.97
CA ALA A 105 -26.94 -3.68 16.19
C ALA A 105 -27.44 -2.84 17.37
N ASN A 106 -27.76 -1.56 17.15
CA ASN A 106 -28.31 -0.70 18.20
C ASN A 106 -29.73 -1.11 18.61
N ILE A 107 -30.60 -1.43 17.63
CA ILE A 107 -31.95 -1.93 17.91
C ILE A 107 -31.88 -3.21 18.75
N MET A 108 -31.03 -4.15 18.35
CA MET A 108 -30.85 -5.41 19.07
C MET A 108 -30.29 -5.20 20.47
N LYS A 109 -29.35 -4.26 20.65
CA LYS A 109 -28.81 -3.89 21.97
C LYS A 109 -29.94 -3.39 22.88
N ILE A 110 -30.75 -2.44 22.42
CA ILE A 110 -31.88 -1.89 23.19
C ILE A 110 -32.90 -3.00 23.51
N HIS A 111 -33.19 -3.88 22.55
CA HIS A 111 -34.10 -5.00 22.77
C HIS A 111 -33.58 -5.95 23.85
N ASN A 112 -32.29 -6.32 23.80
CA ASN A 112 -31.68 -7.22 24.78
C ASN A 112 -31.62 -6.58 26.18
N GLU A 113 -31.34 -5.29 26.28
CA GLU A 113 -31.38 -4.55 27.56
C GLU A 113 -32.80 -4.54 28.16
N LYS A 114 -33.82 -4.31 27.33
CA LYS A 114 -35.23 -4.39 27.77
C LYS A 114 -35.61 -5.79 28.22
N ARG A 115 -35.23 -6.83 27.46
CA ARG A 115 -35.47 -8.23 27.80
C ARG A 115 -34.83 -8.58 29.15
N LYS A 116 -33.55 -8.24 29.33
CA LYS A 116 -32.81 -8.46 30.57
C LYS A 116 -33.48 -7.79 31.77
N ARG A 117 -33.91 -6.52 31.63
CA ARG A 117 -34.65 -5.81 32.69
C ARG A 117 -35.97 -6.50 33.04
N GLN A 118 -36.71 -7.02 32.06
CA GLN A 118 -37.95 -7.75 32.31
C GLN A 118 -37.69 -9.08 33.02
N GLU A 119 -36.66 -9.82 32.62
CA GLU A 119 -36.24 -11.07 33.26
C GLU A 119 -35.82 -10.85 34.72
N GLU A 120 -35.05 -9.79 35.00
CA GLU A 120 -34.66 -9.40 36.36
C GLU A 120 -35.87 -9.05 37.22
N MET A 121 -36.83 -8.27 36.68
CA MET A 121 -38.06 -7.91 37.39
C MET A 121 -38.91 -9.14 37.73
N LEU A 122 -39.07 -10.06 36.78
CA LEU A 122 -39.82 -11.30 36.99
C LEU A 122 -39.13 -12.25 37.98
N SER A 123 -37.80 -12.32 37.95
CA SER A 123 -37.01 -13.11 38.89
C SER A 123 -37.14 -12.58 40.32
N ALA A 124 -37.05 -11.25 40.49
CA ALA A 124 -37.29 -10.59 41.77
C ALA A 124 -38.72 -10.82 42.27
N ALA A 125 -39.74 -10.75 41.40
CA ALA A 125 -41.14 -10.97 41.77
C ALA A 125 -41.45 -12.43 42.15
N LYS A 126 -40.73 -13.41 41.56
CA LYS A 126 -40.86 -14.83 41.92
C LYS A 126 -40.16 -15.19 43.24
N GLY A 127 -39.48 -14.23 43.89
CA GLY A 127 -38.77 -14.46 45.15
C GLY A 127 -37.55 -15.36 45.02
N VAL A 128 -37.07 -15.61 43.79
CA VAL A 128 -35.82 -16.34 43.56
C VAL A 128 -34.69 -15.33 43.71
N THR A 129 -34.24 -15.15 44.95
CA THR A 129 -32.96 -14.50 45.22
C THR A 129 -31.85 -15.44 44.78
N ALA A 130 -30.98 -14.97 43.89
CA ALA A 130 -29.69 -15.62 43.62
C ALA A 130 -28.84 -15.70 44.89
#